data_AF-A0A2E6ETL3-F1
#
_entry.id   AF-A0A2E6ETL3-F1
#
_cell.length_a   1.000
_cell.length_b   1.000
_cell.length_c   1.000
_cell.angle_alpha   90.00
_cell.angle_beta   90.00
_cell.angle_gamma   90.00
#
_symmetry.space_group_name_H-M   'P 1'
#
loop_
_entity.id
_entity.type
_entity.pdbx_description
1 polymer ?
#
loop_
_entity_poly.entity_id
_entity_poly.type
_entity_poly.pdbx_seq_one_letter_code
_entity_poly.pdbx_strand_id
1 'polypeptide(L)'
;MKILAPVSETEEVPALAHAGADELFCGLFPSGWYERWGRAGWPNRRGPGPANIEELETLGRLADAVHAQRDQSGEPLPLFVAMNQQYYSDEQAEFLLQQAQQIASMGAADALIVTDPGFMRLLHRELPDLPLFASTVSVALNSEAALFLGELGCERVILSRHLHLEELRQFQEALPQMQLEVFLLNDNCYFEEGFCSTAHALPGFGVYCMTPWEFEVELDGKGPIKDPAERERWDFLIDEHIELQRSLSHRGYGKGSAALPLGPCGLCAIPELIDMGIHSGKIVGREAGLYRKLRSVQAVRFVRDNYLEGKDAGATKQQALDLRGDPKGCADGFFCYYRSARDRGLVELPSRPKGPRPVRRKDRS
;
A
#
# COMPACT_ATOMS: atom_id res chain seq x y z
N MET A 1 5.69 10.43 13.28
CA MET A 1 5.05 9.52 12.32
C MET A 1 4.62 8.23 13.01
N LYS A 2 3.33 7.91 12.96
CA LYS A 2 2.70 6.69 13.49
C LYS A 2 2.91 5.50 12.52
N ILE A 3 2.83 4.26 13.02
CA ILE A 3 2.90 3.03 12.22
C ILE A 3 1.50 2.42 12.14
N LEU A 4 0.89 2.50 10.96
CA LEU A 4 -0.40 1.87 10.66
C LEU A 4 -0.19 0.45 10.14
N ALA A 5 -0.70 -0.54 10.86
CA ALA A 5 -0.60 -1.95 10.50
C ALA A 5 -1.98 -2.59 10.20
N PRO A 6 -2.04 -3.56 9.28
CA PRO A 6 -3.28 -4.27 9.02
C PRO A 6 -3.55 -5.32 10.09
N VAL A 7 -4.81 -5.52 10.44
CA VAL A 7 -5.29 -6.58 11.33
C VAL A 7 -6.47 -7.32 10.69
N SER A 8 -6.50 -8.64 10.85
CA SER A 8 -7.57 -9.50 10.33
C SER A 8 -8.30 -10.29 11.40
N GLU A 9 -7.64 -10.54 12.53
CA GLU A 9 -8.14 -11.38 13.61
C GLU A 9 -7.82 -10.72 14.95
N THR A 10 -8.71 -10.89 15.92
CA THR A 10 -8.58 -10.29 17.27
C THR A 10 -7.32 -10.78 17.99
N GLU A 11 -6.93 -12.03 17.74
CA GLU A 11 -5.78 -12.69 18.33
C GLU A 11 -4.44 -12.09 17.87
N GLU A 12 -4.41 -11.39 16.73
CA GLU A 12 -3.20 -10.72 16.22
C GLU A 12 -2.88 -9.45 17.01
N VAL A 13 -3.89 -8.81 17.61
CA VAL A 13 -3.80 -7.45 18.17
C VAL A 13 -2.68 -7.28 19.20
N PRO A 14 -2.56 -8.13 20.25
CA PRO A 14 -1.51 -7.93 21.25
C PRO A 14 -0.10 -8.06 20.65
N ALA A 15 0.07 -8.96 19.68
CA ALA A 15 1.35 -9.18 19.03
C ALA A 15 1.74 -7.97 18.14
N LEU A 16 0.78 -7.41 17.40
CA LEU A 16 1.00 -6.22 16.56
C LEU A 16 1.30 -4.98 17.40
N ALA A 17 0.55 -4.76 18.49
CA ALA A 17 0.82 -3.68 19.43
C ALA A 17 2.20 -3.81 20.07
N HIS A 18 2.56 -5.00 20.56
CA HIS A 18 3.88 -5.25 21.13
C HIS A 18 5.02 -5.06 20.11
N ALA A 19 4.80 -5.44 18.86
CA ALA A 19 5.75 -5.17 17.77
C ALA A 19 5.95 -3.66 17.53
N GLY A 20 4.97 -2.84 17.92
CA GLY A 20 5.01 -1.37 17.91
C GLY A 20 4.18 -0.74 16.80
N ALA A 21 3.07 -1.37 16.42
CA ALA A 21 2.02 -0.67 15.69
C ALA A 21 1.43 0.42 16.59
N ASP A 22 1.20 1.61 16.04
CA ASP A 22 0.55 2.70 16.77
C ASP A 22 -0.92 2.86 16.33
N GLU A 23 -1.28 2.32 15.18
CA GLU A 23 -2.62 2.36 14.60
C GLU A 23 -2.91 1.01 13.91
N LEU A 24 -4.18 0.57 13.91
CA LEU A 24 -4.60 -0.66 13.23
C LEU A 24 -5.74 -0.39 12.23
N PHE A 25 -5.80 -1.16 11.16
CA PHE A 25 -6.94 -1.13 10.24
C PHE A 25 -7.37 -2.51 9.75
N CYS A 26 -8.67 -2.67 9.51
CA CYS A 26 -9.27 -3.88 8.95
C CYS A 26 -10.20 -3.55 7.78
N GLY A 27 -10.67 -4.58 7.08
CA GLY A 27 -11.74 -4.47 6.08
C GLY A 27 -13.10 -4.84 6.63
N LEU A 28 -14.16 -4.28 6.06
CA LEU A 28 -15.52 -4.76 6.27
C LEU A 28 -16.04 -5.42 4.99
N PHE A 29 -16.56 -6.63 5.11
CA PHE A 29 -17.29 -7.31 4.04
C PHE A 29 -18.62 -7.82 4.60
N PRO A 30 -19.67 -6.98 4.65
CA PRO A 30 -20.89 -7.34 5.38
C PRO A 30 -21.53 -8.61 4.86
N SER A 31 -21.99 -9.47 5.78
CA SER A 31 -22.76 -10.65 5.46
C SER A 31 -24.00 -10.31 4.60
N GLY A 32 -24.32 -11.15 3.63
CA GLY A 32 -25.41 -10.91 2.69
C GLY A 32 -25.06 -10.05 1.46
N TRP A 33 -23.83 -9.52 1.35
CA TRP A 33 -23.42 -8.68 0.22
C TRP A 33 -23.52 -9.42 -1.12
N TYR A 34 -23.03 -10.66 -1.17
CA TYR A 34 -23.02 -11.44 -2.41
C TYR A 34 -24.41 -11.89 -2.85
N GLU A 35 -25.28 -12.17 -1.91
CA GLU A 35 -26.67 -12.54 -2.17
C GLU A 35 -27.43 -11.38 -2.82
N ARG A 36 -27.09 -10.13 -2.47
CA ARG A 36 -27.74 -8.92 -2.99
C ARG A 36 -27.15 -8.43 -4.31
N TRP A 37 -25.82 -8.35 -4.42
CA TRP A 37 -25.16 -7.69 -5.55
C TRP A 37 -24.20 -8.59 -6.35
N GLY A 38 -24.10 -9.86 -5.98
CA GLY A 38 -23.23 -10.82 -6.67
C GLY A 38 -21.75 -10.46 -6.58
N ARG A 39 -20.94 -11.08 -7.46
CA ARG A 39 -19.47 -10.97 -7.41
C ARG A 39 -18.90 -9.77 -8.18
N ALA A 40 -19.75 -8.99 -8.84
CA ALA A 40 -19.32 -7.92 -9.75
C ALA A 40 -18.87 -6.64 -9.02
N GLY A 41 -19.20 -6.48 -7.74
CA GLY A 41 -18.77 -5.36 -6.90
C GLY A 41 -18.55 -5.82 -5.47
N TRP A 42 -17.57 -5.22 -4.80
CA TRP A 42 -17.24 -5.50 -3.39
C TRP A 42 -17.53 -4.27 -2.53
N PRO A 43 -17.64 -4.39 -1.20
CA PRO A 43 -17.82 -3.25 -0.31
C PRO A 43 -16.51 -2.50 0.00
N ASN A 44 -15.35 -3.09 -0.35
CA ASN A 44 -14.05 -2.44 -0.27
C ASN A 44 -13.07 -3.07 -1.28
N ARG A 45 -11.83 -2.57 -1.40
CA ARG A 45 -10.84 -3.03 -2.41
C ARG A 45 -10.39 -4.49 -2.31
N ARG A 46 -10.80 -5.23 -1.29
CA ARG A 46 -10.47 -6.65 -1.14
C ARG A 46 -11.75 -7.49 -1.21
N GLY A 47 -11.67 -8.57 -1.98
CA GLY A 47 -12.72 -9.58 -2.07
C GLY A 47 -12.90 -10.34 -0.75
N PRO A 48 -13.88 -11.24 -0.68
CA PRO A 48 -14.18 -12.02 0.52
C PRO A 48 -12.97 -12.84 0.97
N GLY A 49 -12.95 -13.18 2.26
CA GLY A 49 -11.89 -13.97 2.88
C GLY A 49 -11.04 -13.16 3.88
N PRO A 50 -9.80 -13.56 4.14
CA PRO A 50 -9.05 -13.18 5.35
C PRO A 50 -8.64 -11.70 5.43
N ALA A 51 -8.98 -10.90 4.43
CA ALA A 51 -8.76 -9.45 4.43
C ALA A 51 -9.89 -8.66 5.10
N ASN A 52 -11.00 -9.31 5.48
CA ASN A 52 -12.22 -8.65 5.94
C ASN A 52 -12.82 -9.30 7.18
N ILE A 53 -13.46 -8.45 7.99
CA ILE A 53 -14.40 -8.84 9.02
C ILE A 53 -15.80 -8.86 8.39
N GLU A 54 -16.53 -9.95 8.58
CA GLU A 54 -17.87 -10.14 8.00
C GLU A 54 -18.99 -9.74 8.97
N GLU A 55 -18.83 -10.10 10.24
CA GLU A 55 -19.83 -9.89 11.30
C GLU A 55 -19.47 -8.70 12.19
N LEU A 56 -20.45 -7.82 12.42
CA LEU A 56 -20.28 -6.62 13.25
C LEU A 56 -19.97 -6.93 14.72
N GLU A 57 -20.48 -8.04 15.26
CA GLU A 57 -20.11 -8.51 16.60
C GLU A 57 -18.61 -8.84 16.69
N THR A 58 -18.05 -9.43 15.63
CA THR A 58 -16.62 -9.71 15.56
C THR A 58 -15.81 -8.43 15.44
N LEU A 59 -16.31 -7.45 14.67
CA LEU A 59 -15.69 -6.13 14.59
C LEU A 59 -15.69 -5.41 15.96
N GLY A 60 -16.78 -5.50 16.73
CA GLY A 60 -16.85 -4.96 18.09
C GLY A 60 -15.81 -5.59 19.01
N ARG A 61 -15.71 -6.93 19.04
CA ARG A 61 -14.67 -7.63 19.82
C ARG A 61 -13.25 -7.28 19.39
N LEU A 62 -13.04 -7.06 18.09
CA LEU A 62 -11.76 -6.59 17.57
C LEU A 62 -11.44 -5.18 18.08
N ALA A 63 -12.39 -4.25 17.98
CA ALA A 63 -12.23 -2.88 18.48
C ALA A 63 -11.90 -2.86 19.98
N ASP A 64 -12.64 -3.60 20.80
CA ASP A 64 -12.36 -3.73 22.24
C ASP A 64 -10.93 -4.20 22.52
N ALA A 65 -10.46 -5.21 21.76
CA ALA A 65 -9.11 -5.73 21.91
C ALA A 65 -8.04 -4.70 21.49
N VAL A 66 -8.31 -3.91 20.45
CA VAL A 66 -7.43 -2.83 19.96
C VAL A 66 -7.37 -1.69 20.96
N HIS A 67 -8.50 -1.17 21.42
CA HIS A 67 -8.58 -0.09 22.41
C HIS A 67 -8.01 -0.49 23.79
N ALA A 68 -7.94 -1.78 24.10
CA ALA A 68 -7.27 -2.30 25.28
C ALA A 68 -5.72 -2.24 25.19
N GLN A 69 -5.14 -2.12 23.99
CA GLN A 69 -3.69 -1.96 23.81
C GLN A 69 -3.27 -0.50 23.99
N ARG A 70 -1.96 -0.26 24.14
CA ARG A 70 -1.39 1.08 24.24
C ARG A 70 -0.24 1.28 23.27
N ASP A 71 -0.17 2.47 22.71
CA ASP A 71 0.92 2.87 21.83
C ASP A 71 2.15 3.30 22.66
N GLN A 72 3.20 3.78 21.98
CA GLN A 72 4.43 4.20 22.67
C GLN A 72 4.24 5.42 23.59
N SER A 73 3.21 6.24 23.35
CA SER A 73 2.83 7.36 24.22
C SER A 73 1.95 6.95 25.39
N GLY A 74 1.46 5.71 25.42
CA GLY A 74 0.53 5.25 26.45
C GLY A 74 -0.94 5.57 26.15
N GLU A 75 -1.25 5.98 24.92
CA GLU A 75 -2.62 6.21 24.46
C GLU A 75 -3.23 4.90 23.90
N PRO A 76 -4.56 4.70 23.96
CA PRO A 76 -5.22 3.58 23.30
C PRO A 76 -4.90 3.53 21.79
N LEU A 77 -4.68 2.32 21.26
CA LEU A 77 -4.55 2.16 19.81
C LEU A 77 -5.90 2.41 19.14
N PRO A 78 -5.97 3.17 18.04
CA PRO A 78 -7.17 3.31 17.24
C PRO A 78 -7.33 2.17 16.22
N LEU A 79 -8.58 1.88 15.86
CA LEU A 79 -8.98 0.98 14.79
C LEU A 79 -9.69 1.73 13.65
N PHE A 80 -9.18 1.59 12.43
CA PHE A 80 -9.80 2.17 11.23
C PHE A 80 -10.45 1.08 10.36
N VAL A 81 -11.64 1.34 9.83
CA VAL A 81 -12.39 0.36 9.04
C VAL A 81 -12.47 0.78 7.58
N ALA A 82 -12.02 -0.08 6.68
CA ALA A 82 -12.01 0.20 5.25
C ALA A 82 -13.33 -0.19 4.56
N MET A 83 -13.97 0.81 3.96
CA MET A 83 -15.16 0.74 3.09
C MET A 83 -14.87 1.52 1.80
N ASN A 84 -13.77 1.16 1.14
CA ASN A 84 -13.06 2.03 0.21
C ASN A 84 -13.15 1.61 -1.27
N GLN A 85 -14.26 1.02 -1.72
CA GLN A 85 -14.47 0.85 -3.17
C GLN A 85 -14.63 2.20 -3.88
N GLN A 86 -14.31 2.20 -5.17
CA GLN A 86 -14.30 3.39 -6.02
C GLN A 86 -15.67 4.04 -6.17
N TYR A 87 -16.73 3.24 -6.17
CA TYR A 87 -18.10 3.69 -6.39
C TYR A 87 -19.09 2.72 -5.76
N TYR A 88 -20.25 3.25 -5.39
CA TYR A 88 -21.41 2.49 -4.93
C TYR A 88 -22.65 2.94 -5.69
N SER A 89 -23.60 2.04 -5.94
CA SER A 89 -24.96 2.45 -6.28
C SER A 89 -25.66 3.07 -5.07
N ASP A 90 -26.75 3.79 -5.28
CA ASP A 90 -27.54 4.39 -4.18
C ASP A 90 -27.96 3.33 -3.14
N GLU A 91 -28.40 2.15 -3.58
CA GLU A 91 -28.78 1.05 -2.70
C GLU A 91 -27.59 0.49 -1.90
N GLN A 92 -26.42 0.37 -2.53
CA GLN A 92 -25.20 -0.09 -1.87
C GLN A 92 -24.72 0.93 -0.84
N ALA A 93 -24.73 2.22 -1.19
CA ALA A 93 -24.35 3.31 -0.31
C ALA A 93 -25.27 3.39 0.92
N GLU A 94 -26.58 3.26 0.73
CA GLU A 94 -27.56 3.24 1.83
C GLU A 94 -27.36 2.03 2.75
N PHE A 95 -27.13 0.84 2.18
CA PHE A 95 -26.82 -0.34 3.00
C PHE A 95 -25.53 -0.16 3.80
N LEU A 96 -24.47 0.35 3.17
CA LEU A 96 -23.20 0.60 3.85
C LEU A 96 -23.32 1.70 4.90
N LEU A 97 -24.15 2.71 4.69
CA LEU A 97 -24.47 3.71 5.71
C LEU A 97 -25.09 3.06 6.95
N GLN A 98 -26.03 2.12 6.79
CA GLN A 98 -26.61 1.38 7.91
C GLN A 98 -25.55 0.60 8.69
N GLN A 99 -24.57 -0.01 7.98
CA GLN A 99 -23.43 -0.66 8.64
C GLN A 99 -22.57 0.35 9.40
N ALA A 100 -22.26 1.49 8.79
CA ALA A 100 -21.47 2.56 9.41
C ALA A 100 -22.15 3.14 10.66
N GLN A 101 -23.47 3.31 10.65
CA GLN A 101 -24.26 3.75 11.81
C GLN A 101 -24.14 2.75 12.98
N GLN A 102 -24.23 1.46 12.69
CA GLN A 102 -24.05 0.42 13.70
C GLN A 102 -22.62 0.42 14.25
N ILE A 103 -21.61 0.50 13.37
CA ILE A 103 -20.19 0.62 13.76
C ILE A 103 -19.97 1.82 14.70
N ALA A 104 -20.48 3.00 14.33
CA ALA A 104 -20.40 4.21 15.15
C ALA A 104 -21.07 4.01 16.52
N SER A 105 -22.28 3.43 16.54
CA SER A 105 -23.04 3.22 17.78
C SER A 105 -22.34 2.28 18.78
N MET A 106 -21.54 1.34 18.29
CA MET A 106 -20.77 0.40 19.11
C MET A 106 -19.39 0.96 19.48
N GLY A 107 -18.96 2.08 18.90
CA GLY A 107 -17.59 2.57 19.00
C GLY A 107 -16.57 1.63 18.34
N ALA A 108 -16.98 0.87 17.32
CA ALA A 108 -16.15 -0.19 16.73
C ALA A 108 -15.18 0.31 15.64
N ALA A 109 -15.10 1.63 15.44
CA ALA A 109 -14.13 2.28 14.57
C ALA A 109 -13.87 3.71 15.03
N ASP A 110 -12.61 4.13 15.02
CA ASP A 110 -12.18 5.50 15.28
C ASP A 110 -12.19 6.35 14.00
N ALA A 111 -12.17 5.72 12.83
CA ALA A 111 -12.35 6.38 11.53
C ALA A 111 -12.76 5.37 10.44
N LEU A 112 -13.39 5.86 9.39
CA LEU A 112 -13.66 5.08 8.18
C LEU A 112 -12.71 5.46 7.04
N ILE A 113 -12.09 4.46 6.41
CA ILE A 113 -11.30 4.66 5.18
C ILE A 113 -12.24 4.50 3.99
N VAL A 114 -12.47 5.57 3.23
CA VAL A 114 -13.50 5.66 2.17
C VAL A 114 -12.93 6.25 0.89
N THR A 115 -13.63 6.07 -0.24
CA THR A 115 -13.19 6.56 -1.56
C THR A 115 -14.30 7.28 -2.32
N ASP A 116 -15.49 6.67 -2.43
CA ASP A 116 -16.59 7.22 -3.24
C ASP A 116 -17.04 8.59 -2.72
N PRO A 117 -16.96 9.68 -3.52
CA PRO A 117 -17.31 11.03 -3.06
C PRO A 117 -18.79 11.17 -2.65
N GLY A 118 -19.69 10.41 -3.28
CA GLY A 118 -21.11 10.39 -2.92
C GLY A 118 -21.31 9.82 -1.52
N PHE A 119 -20.64 8.72 -1.23
CA PHE A 119 -20.66 8.07 0.07
C PHE A 119 -19.92 8.88 1.14
N MET A 120 -18.80 9.52 0.82
CA MET A 120 -18.13 10.48 1.73
C MET A 120 -19.11 11.59 2.15
N ARG A 121 -19.78 12.22 1.18
CA ARG A 121 -20.75 13.29 1.45
C ARG A 121 -21.94 12.79 2.28
N LEU A 122 -22.39 11.55 2.03
CA LEU A 122 -23.46 10.91 2.79
C LEU A 122 -23.03 10.67 4.24
N LEU A 123 -21.88 10.06 4.46
CA LEU A 123 -21.33 9.80 5.80
C LEU A 123 -21.10 11.09 6.57
N HIS A 124 -20.48 12.10 5.96
CA HIS A 124 -20.22 13.36 6.64
C HIS A 124 -21.50 14.07 7.08
N ARG A 125 -22.60 13.89 6.35
CA ARG A 125 -23.92 14.44 6.72
C ARG A 125 -24.60 13.66 7.84
N GLU A 126 -24.56 12.33 7.77
CA GLU A 126 -25.34 11.46 8.68
C GLU A 126 -24.57 11.04 9.94
N LEU A 127 -23.24 11.04 9.88
CA LEU A 127 -22.30 10.65 10.93
C LEU A 127 -21.17 11.69 11.06
N PRO A 128 -21.49 12.97 11.37
CA PRO A 128 -20.52 14.06 11.36
C PRO A 128 -19.39 13.89 12.39
N ASP A 129 -19.63 13.13 13.47
CA ASP A 129 -18.67 12.89 14.54
C ASP A 129 -17.75 11.68 14.28
N LEU A 130 -17.97 10.93 13.18
CA LEU A 130 -17.13 9.79 12.80
C LEU A 130 -16.09 10.25 11.75
N PRO A 131 -14.79 10.31 12.10
CA PRO A 131 -13.75 10.77 11.18
C PRO A 131 -13.69 9.95 9.89
N LEU A 132 -13.45 10.64 8.77
CA LEU A 132 -13.28 10.02 7.46
C LEU A 132 -11.84 10.18 6.98
N PHE A 133 -11.27 9.09 6.49
CA PHE A 133 -9.95 9.08 5.86
C PHE A 133 -10.10 8.76 4.38
N ALA A 134 -9.61 9.63 3.51
CA ALA A 134 -9.62 9.41 2.07
C ALA A 134 -8.59 8.35 1.70
N SER A 135 -9.08 7.23 1.16
CA SER A 135 -8.28 6.15 0.61
C SER A 135 -7.41 6.64 -0.55
N THR A 136 -6.24 6.02 -0.76
CA THR A 136 -5.40 6.24 -1.95
C THR A 136 -6.12 6.03 -3.27
N VAL A 137 -7.21 5.27 -3.26
CA VAL A 137 -8.08 5.01 -4.41
C VAL A 137 -8.82 6.29 -4.84
N SER A 138 -8.86 7.33 -4.00
CA SER A 138 -9.42 8.66 -4.33
C SER A 138 -8.47 9.49 -5.21
N VAL A 139 -7.23 9.02 -5.40
CA VAL A 139 -6.21 9.59 -6.31
C VAL A 139 -5.90 11.07 -6.07
N ALA A 140 -5.55 11.42 -4.83
CA ALA A 140 -5.00 12.73 -4.52
C ALA A 140 -3.54 12.83 -5.01
N LEU A 141 -3.36 13.28 -6.26
CA LEU A 141 -2.04 13.51 -6.88
C LEU A 141 -1.58 14.97 -6.84
N ASN A 142 -2.43 15.88 -6.37
CA ASN A 142 -2.09 17.28 -6.10
C ASN A 142 -2.84 17.78 -4.86
N SER A 143 -2.38 18.90 -4.29
CA SER A 143 -2.93 19.47 -3.05
C SER A 143 -4.40 19.90 -3.19
N GLU A 144 -4.83 20.41 -4.35
CA GLU A 144 -6.22 20.82 -4.58
C GLU A 144 -7.18 19.62 -4.51
N ALA A 145 -6.78 18.46 -5.04
CA ALA A 145 -7.56 17.24 -4.90
C ALA A 145 -7.68 16.79 -3.43
N ALA A 146 -6.62 16.97 -2.63
CA ALA A 146 -6.68 16.69 -1.20
C ALA A 146 -7.49 17.73 -0.41
N LEU A 147 -7.45 19.01 -0.79
CA LEU A 147 -8.34 20.05 -0.25
C LEU A 147 -9.81 19.68 -0.48
N PHE A 148 -10.16 19.30 -1.71
CA PHE A 148 -11.51 18.86 -2.06
C PHE A 148 -11.97 17.66 -1.21
N LEU A 149 -11.09 16.69 -0.94
CA LEU A 149 -11.41 15.58 -0.05
C LEU A 149 -11.65 16.06 1.40
N GLY A 150 -10.92 17.08 1.85
CA GLY A 150 -11.17 17.75 3.13
C GLY A 150 -12.53 18.44 3.19
N GLU A 151 -12.97 19.08 2.10
CA GLU A 151 -14.31 19.67 1.99
C GLU A 151 -15.43 18.61 2.05
N LEU A 152 -15.12 17.36 1.70
CA LEU A 152 -16.03 16.21 1.87
C LEU A 152 -15.98 15.60 3.29
N GLY A 153 -15.27 16.23 4.22
CA GLY A 153 -15.18 15.81 5.62
C GLY A 153 -14.01 14.88 5.94
N CYS A 154 -13.04 14.71 5.02
CA CYS A 154 -11.89 13.86 5.31
C CYS A 154 -10.84 14.61 6.15
N GLU A 155 -10.42 14.02 7.27
CA GLU A 155 -9.38 14.57 8.15
C GLU A 155 -7.97 14.05 7.82
N ARG A 156 -7.91 12.95 7.07
CA ARG A 156 -6.68 12.32 6.61
C ARG A 156 -6.78 11.95 5.15
N VAL A 157 -5.70 12.15 4.41
CA VAL A 157 -5.56 11.70 3.02
C VAL A 157 -4.42 10.70 2.92
N ILE A 158 -4.75 9.50 2.46
CA ILE A 158 -3.79 8.45 2.13
C ILE A 158 -3.29 8.72 0.71
N LEU A 159 -2.07 9.22 0.61
CA LEU A 159 -1.50 9.70 -0.64
C LEU A 159 -1.07 8.56 -1.57
N SER A 160 -1.04 8.84 -2.88
CA SER A 160 -0.59 7.87 -3.89
C SER A 160 0.84 7.40 -3.64
N ARG A 161 1.07 6.12 -3.97
CA ARG A 161 2.40 5.47 -3.97
C ARG A 161 3.33 5.98 -5.07
N HIS A 162 2.82 6.79 -5.99
CA HIS A 162 3.57 7.32 -7.13
C HIS A 162 4.15 8.72 -6.89
N LEU A 163 3.83 9.36 -5.76
CA LEU A 163 4.37 10.66 -5.41
C LEU A 163 5.82 10.55 -4.92
N HIS A 164 6.66 11.46 -5.39
CA HIS A 164 8.03 11.60 -4.91
C HIS A 164 8.10 12.40 -3.61
N LEU A 165 9.21 12.27 -2.88
CA LEU A 165 9.46 12.99 -1.63
C LEU A 165 9.28 14.51 -1.75
N GLU A 166 9.67 15.10 -2.89
CA GLU A 166 9.49 16.53 -3.11
C GLU A 166 8.01 16.91 -3.27
N GLU A 167 7.22 16.07 -3.94
CA GLU A 167 5.78 16.30 -4.07
C GLU A 167 5.10 16.15 -2.69
N LEU A 168 5.52 15.18 -1.87
CA LEU A 168 5.03 15.04 -0.50
C LEU A 168 5.32 16.30 0.36
N ARG A 169 6.48 16.92 0.19
CA ARG A 169 6.82 18.19 0.84
C ARG A 169 5.85 19.31 0.42
N GLN A 170 5.57 19.41 -0.87
CA GLN A 170 4.61 20.40 -1.40
C GLN A 170 3.20 20.19 -0.86
N PHE A 171 2.75 18.94 -0.77
CA PHE A 171 1.47 18.61 -0.12
C PHE A 171 1.44 19.13 1.31
N GLN A 172 2.52 18.92 2.07
CA GLN A 172 2.53 19.29 3.48
C GLN A 172 2.65 20.80 3.71
N GLU A 173 3.32 21.52 2.82
CA GLU A 173 3.33 22.99 2.81
C GLU A 173 1.94 23.57 2.48
N ALA A 174 1.23 22.94 1.53
CA ALA A 174 -0.11 23.37 1.13
C ALA A 174 -1.21 23.01 2.14
N LEU A 175 -1.02 21.92 2.88
CA LEU A 175 -2.05 21.30 3.74
C LEU A 175 -1.57 21.09 5.18
N PRO A 176 -1.07 22.11 5.89
CA PRO A 176 -0.42 21.92 7.19
C PRO A 176 -1.34 21.35 8.29
N GLN A 177 -2.67 21.40 8.09
CA GLN A 177 -3.67 20.88 9.02
C GLN A 177 -4.20 19.48 8.63
N MET A 178 -3.95 19.02 7.41
CA MET A 178 -4.44 17.72 6.93
C MET A 178 -3.48 16.62 7.40
N GLN A 179 -4.00 15.52 7.93
CA GLN A 179 -3.14 14.36 8.19
C GLN A 179 -2.78 13.69 6.87
N LEU A 180 -1.48 13.60 6.57
CA LEU A 180 -0.99 12.87 5.40
C LEU A 180 -0.51 11.47 5.80
N GLU A 181 -1.03 10.44 5.14
CA GLU A 181 -0.63 9.05 5.29
C GLU A 181 0.06 8.56 4.01
N VAL A 182 1.15 7.81 4.15
CA VAL A 182 1.97 7.31 3.03
C VAL A 182 2.30 5.83 3.20
N PHE A 183 2.75 5.16 2.14
CA PHE A 183 3.03 3.72 2.17
C PHE A 183 4.50 3.39 2.49
N LEU A 184 4.74 2.44 3.39
CA LEU A 184 6.10 2.06 3.80
C LEU A 184 6.53 0.65 3.36
N LEU A 185 5.62 -0.34 3.36
CA LEU A 185 5.97 -1.73 3.01
C LEU A 185 4.86 -2.50 2.29
N ASN A 186 5.26 -3.61 1.66
CA ASN A 186 4.50 -4.79 1.24
C ASN A 186 3.91 -4.84 -0.18
N ASP A 187 2.96 -3.98 -0.55
CA ASP A 187 2.20 -4.12 -1.81
C ASP A 187 2.11 -2.77 -2.55
N ASN A 188 2.31 -2.80 -3.87
CA ASN A 188 2.22 -1.63 -4.74
C ASN A 188 1.32 -1.93 -5.93
N CYS A 189 0.66 -0.89 -6.44
CA CYS A 189 0.01 -0.91 -7.74
C CYS A 189 0.86 -0.07 -8.68
N TYR A 190 1.30 -0.64 -9.80
CA TYR A 190 2.06 0.14 -10.80
C TYR A 190 1.16 1.04 -11.66
N PHE A 191 -0.14 0.74 -11.73
CA PHE A 191 -1.09 1.36 -12.64
C PHE A 191 -2.02 2.38 -11.97
N GLU A 192 -1.67 2.85 -10.77
CA GLU A 192 -2.52 3.68 -9.89
C GLU A 192 -3.88 3.04 -9.60
N GLU A 193 -4.05 2.50 -8.39
CA GLU A 193 -5.19 1.62 -8.09
C GLU A 193 -6.55 2.32 -8.14
N GLY A 194 -6.57 3.64 -8.02
CA GLY A 194 -7.79 4.45 -8.10
C GLY A 194 -8.35 4.66 -9.51
N PHE A 195 -7.57 4.43 -10.57
CA PHE A 195 -8.06 4.48 -11.95
C PHE A 195 -8.43 3.10 -12.53
N CYS A 196 -8.02 2.04 -11.86
CA CYS A 196 -8.30 0.68 -12.31
C CYS A 196 -9.68 0.22 -11.82
N SER A 197 -10.70 0.35 -12.70
CA SER A 197 -12.06 -0.18 -12.48
C SER A 197 -12.19 -1.68 -12.79
N THR A 198 -11.20 -2.27 -13.48
CA THR A 198 -11.33 -3.59 -14.11
C THR A 198 -10.45 -4.66 -13.46
N ALA A 199 -11.04 -5.85 -13.25
CA ALA A 199 -10.43 -7.17 -13.02
C ALA A 199 -9.98 -7.62 -11.62
N HIS A 200 -10.06 -6.81 -10.54
CA HIS A 200 -9.93 -7.40 -9.19
C HIS A 200 -11.16 -8.24 -8.82
N ALA A 201 -12.35 -7.80 -9.20
CA ALA A 201 -13.61 -8.45 -8.83
C ALA A 201 -14.00 -9.67 -9.69
N LEU A 202 -13.30 -9.95 -10.79
CA LEU A 202 -13.64 -11.06 -11.70
C LEU A 202 -13.03 -12.38 -11.19
N PRO A 203 -13.83 -13.36 -10.75
CA PRO A 203 -13.31 -14.65 -10.32
C PRO A 203 -12.67 -15.40 -11.49
N GLY A 204 -11.44 -15.88 -11.31
CA GLY A 204 -10.78 -16.83 -12.22
C GLY A 204 -9.80 -16.24 -13.24
N PHE A 205 -9.84 -14.95 -13.56
CA PHE A 205 -8.93 -14.35 -14.54
C PHE A 205 -7.75 -13.57 -13.95
N GLY A 206 -7.82 -13.23 -12.65
CA GLY A 206 -6.89 -12.27 -12.07
C GLY A 206 -6.95 -10.92 -12.80
N VAL A 207 -6.25 -9.91 -12.29
CA VAL A 207 -5.93 -8.73 -13.12
C VAL A 207 -4.79 -9.07 -14.05
N TYR A 208 -4.78 -8.48 -15.24
CA TYR A 208 -3.72 -8.69 -16.24
C TYR A 208 -2.30 -8.49 -15.69
N CYS A 209 -2.14 -7.59 -14.71
CA CYS A 209 -0.86 -7.30 -14.07
C CYS A 209 -0.44 -8.34 -13.02
N MET A 210 -1.36 -9.22 -12.58
CA MET A 210 -1.09 -10.35 -11.69
C MET A 210 -1.07 -11.70 -12.42
N THR A 211 -1.41 -11.73 -13.71
CA THR A 211 -1.37 -12.95 -14.53
C THR A 211 0.06 -13.48 -14.60
N PRO A 212 0.30 -14.77 -14.33
CA PRO A 212 1.61 -15.38 -14.56
C PRO A 212 1.87 -15.50 -16.06
N TRP A 213 2.85 -14.75 -16.56
CA TRP A 213 3.28 -14.80 -17.96
C TRP A 213 4.51 -15.71 -18.11
N GLU A 214 4.51 -16.56 -19.12
CA GLU A 214 5.69 -17.29 -19.60
C GLU A 214 6.20 -16.59 -20.87
N PHE A 215 7.51 -16.41 -20.97
CA PHE A 215 8.15 -15.68 -22.06
C PHE A 215 9.04 -16.60 -22.88
N GLU A 216 8.79 -16.66 -24.19
CA GLU A 216 9.68 -17.29 -25.17
C GLU A 216 10.15 -16.22 -26.15
N VAL A 217 11.44 -16.25 -26.50
CA VAL A 217 12.05 -15.27 -27.42
C VAL A 217 12.59 -15.98 -28.65
N GLU A 218 12.06 -15.57 -29.81
CA GLU A 218 12.51 -16.02 -31.12
C GLU A 218 12.87 -14.83 -32.00
N LEU A 219 13.83 -15.04 -32.90
CA LEU A 219 14.15 -14.06 -33.94
C LEU A 219 13.18 -14.25 -35.11
N ASP A 220 12.57 -13.14 -35.55
CA ASP A 220 11.62 -13.12 -36.66
C ASP A 220 12.17 -13.84 -37.90
N GLY A 221 11.53 -14.96 -38.26
CA GLY A 221 11.91 -15.84 -39.38
C GLY A 221 13.23 -16.59 -39.24
N LYS A 222 13.89 -16.58 -38.07
CA LYS A 222 15.23 -17.19 -37.85
C LYS A 222 15.29 -18.22 -36.72
N GLY A 223 14.19 -18.40 -35.98
CA GLY A 223 14.11 -19.34 -34.87
C GLY A 223 14.88 -18.87 -33.63
N PRO A 224 15.37 -19.79 -32.77
CA PRO A 224 15.97 -19.42 -31.49
C PRO A 224 17.30 -18.68 -31.67
N ILE A 225 17.63 -17.81 -30.71
CA ILE A 225 18.91 -17.10 -30.67
C ILE A 225 20.04 -18.11 -30.47
N LYS A 226 20.97 -18.18 -31.44
CA LYS A 226 22.11 -19.12 -31.44
C LYS A 226 23.42 -18.50 -30.99
N ASP A 227 23.60 -17.19 -31.19
CA ASP A 227 24.81 -16.48 -30.78
C ASP A 227 24.86 -16.34 -29.25
N PRO A 228 25.90 -16.84 -28.56
CA PRO A 228 25.96 -16.80 -27.10
C PRO A 228 25.94 -15.39 -26.50
N ALA A 229 26.58 -14.41 -27.15
CA ALA A 229 26.63 -13.04 -26.65
C ALA A 229 25.28 -12.31 -26.83
N GLU A 230 24.61 -12.54 -27.96
CA GLU A 230 23.24 -12.09 -28.17
C GLU A 230 22.27 -12.78 -27.21
N ARG A 231 22.45 -14.09 -26.95
CA ARG A 231 21.64 -14.84 -25.99
C ARG A 231 21.76 -14.27 -24.57
N GLU A 232 22.98 -14.07 -24.09
CA GLU A 232 23.26 -13.48 -22.77
C GLU A 232 22.61 -12.10 -22.62
N ARG A 233 22.65 -11.28 -23.68
CA ARG A 233 21.97 -9.98 -23.70
C ARG A 233 20.45 -10.12 -23.58
N TRP A 234 19.84 -11.04 -24.32
CA TRP A 234 18.39 -11.24 -24.26
C TRP A 234 17.95 -11.85 -22.93
N ASP A 235 18.71 -12.80 -22.39
CA ASP A 235 18.45 -13.35 -21.04
C ASP A 235 18.48 -12.22 -20.00
N PHE A 236 19.45 -11.28 -20.06
CA PHE A 236 19.45 -10.10 -19.19
C PHE A 236 18.19 -9.23 -19.34
N LEU A 237 17.72 -8.98 -20.57
CA LEU A 237 16.52 -8.17 -20.82
C LEU A 237 15.23 -8.86 -20.38
N ILE A 238 15.15 -10.18 -20.57
CA ILE A 238 14.03 -11.01 -20.12
C ILE A 238 14.01 -11.03 -18.60
N ASP A 239 15.17 -11.19 -17.95
CA ASP A 239 15.28 -11.11 -16.49
C ASP A 239 14.83 -9.74 -15.97
N GLU A 240 15.23 -8.62 -16.59
CA GLU A 240 14.70 -7.28 -16.25
C GLU A 240 13.17 -7.22 -16.38
N HIS A 241 12.60 -7.82 -17.44
CA HIS A 241 11.16 -7.84 -17.65
C HIS A 241 10.43 -8.75 -16.64
N ILE A 242 10.99 -9.91 -16.30
CA ILE A 242 10.45 -10.82 -15.29
C ILE A 242 10.47 -10.14 -13.92
N GLU A 243 11.53 -9.41 -13.57
CA GLU A 243 11.59 -8.65 -12.32
C GLU A 243 10.55 -7.51 -12.29
N LEU A 244 10.35 -6.81 -13.42
CA LEU A 244 9.22 -5.88 -13.56
C LEU A 244 7.89 -6.61 -13.32
N GLN A 245 7.61 -7.74 -13.98
CA GLN A 245 6.38 -8.51 -13.80
C GLN A 245 6.21 -9.03 -12.36
N ARG A 246 7.29 -9.43 -11.69
CA ARG A 246 7.29 -9.78 -10.26
C ARG A 246 6.90 -8.59 -9.39
N SER A 247 7.40 -7.39 -9.72
CA SER A 247 7.01 -6.15 -9.04
C SER A 247 5.54 -5.78 -9.29
N LEU A 248 5.01 -6.07 -10.48
CA LEU A 248 3.61 -5.82 -10.85
C LEU A 248 2.63 -6.77 -10.13
N SER A 249 3.02 -8.05 -9.99
CA SER A 249 2.10 -9.12 -9.60
C SER A 249 1.82 -9.23 -8.10
N HIS A 250 2.18 -8.23 -7.29
CA HIS A 250 2.05 -8.23 -5.82
C HIS A 250 2.78 -9.40 -5.13
N ARG A 251 3.48 -10.24 -5.92
CA ARG A 251 4.22 -11.40 -5.45
C ARG A 251 5.63 -11.01 -5.08
N GLY A 252 5.69 -10.06 -4.15
CA GLY A 252 6.79 -9.88 -3.24
C GLY A 252 6.99 -11.08 -2.29
N TYR A 253 7.06 -12.29 -2.86
CA TYR A 253 7.42 -13.55 -2.22
C TYR A 253 8.88 -13.90 -2.55
N GLY A 254 9.71 -12.90 -2.82
CA GLY A 254 11.15 -13.10 -2.88
C GLY A 254 11.68 -13.37 -1.47
N LYS A 255 12.57 -14.36 -1.34
CA LYS A 255 13.42 -14.46 -0.15
C LYS A 255 14.45 -13.33 -0.23
N GLY A 256 14.26 -12.30 0.59
CA GLY A 256 15.37 -11.42 0.95
C GLY A 256 16.32 -12.17 1.86
N SER A 257 17.22 -11.47 2.53
CA SER A 257 17.85 -12.03 3.73
C SER A 257 16.74 -12.61 4.64
N ALA A 258 17.04 -13.64 5.43
CA ALA A 258 16.09 -14.52 6.13
C ALA A 258 15.09 -13.83 7.13
N ALA A 259 14.95 -12.50 7.10
CA ALA A 259 14.37 -11.67 8.12
C ALA A 259 13.23 -10.72 7.67
N LEU A 260 12.93 -10.51 6.38
CA LEU A 260 11.85 -9.60 5.94
C LEU A 260 11.08 -10.04 4.67
N PRO A 261 9.77 -9.71 4.57
CA PRO A 261 9.02 -9.84 3.32
C PRO A 261 9.58 -8.90 2.24
N LEU A 262 10.07 -9.43 1.11
CA LEU A 262 10.48 -8.61 -0.03
C LEU A 262 9.26 -8.13 -0.81
N GLY A 263 8.77 -6.93 -0.52
CA GLY A 263 7.80 -6.22 -1.36
C GLY A 263 8.23 -4.77 -1.61
N PRO A 264 7.39 -3.96 -2.25
CA PRO A 264 7.56 -2.52 -2.28
C PRO A 264 7.91 -1.90 -0.91
N CYS A 265 8.80 -0.93 -0.90
CA CYS A 265 9.54 -0.49 0.27
C CYS A 265 9.81 1.01 0.25
N GLY A 266 9.68 1.62 1.43
CA GLY A 266 9.98 3.02 1.71
C GLY A 266 10.88 3.21 2.95
N LEU A 267 11.50 2.14 3.48
CA LEU A 267 12.23 2.21 4.76
C LEU A 267 13.31 3.30 4.78
N CYS A 268 14.14 3.39 3.75
CA CYS A 268 15.19 4.41 3.67
C CYS A 268 14.67 5.84 3.43
N ALA A 269 13.36 6.05 3.27
CA ALA A 269 12.75 7.38 3.21
C ALA A 269 12.17 7.85 4.55
N ILE A 270 12.13 6.96 5.56
CA ILE A 270 11.54 7.27 6.88
C ILE A 270 12.14 8.54 7.50
N PRO A 271 13.47 8.80 7.48
CA PRO A 271 14.01 10.05 8.01
C PRO A 271 13.40 11.29 7.36
N GLU A 272 13.33 11.33 6.02
CA GLU A 272 12.73 12.46 5.31
C GLU A 272 11.24 12.62 5.60
N LEU A 273 10.49 11.51 5.68
CA LEU A 273 9.06 11.54 5.97
C LEU A 273 8.79 12.08 7.39
N ILE A 274 9.64 11.73 8.36
CA ILE A 274 9.56 12.26 9.73
C ILE A 274 9.85 13.76 9.74
N ASP A 275 10.93 14.19 9.08
CA ASP A 275 11.30 15.62 9.03
C ASP A 275 10.23 16.48 8.35
N MET A 276 9.54 15.94 7.35
CA MET A 276 8.43 16.60 6.68
C MET A 276 7.18 16.73 7.57
N GLY A 277 7.05 15.93 8.63
CA GLY A 277 5.87 15.89 9.47
C GLY A 277 4.75 15.00 8.91
N ILE A 278 5.08 13.98 8.12
CA ILE A 278 4.10 12.98 7.69
C ILE A 278 3.48 12.28 8.93
N HIS A 279 2.15 12.19 8.93
CA HIS A 279 1.40 11.75 10.10
C HIS A 279 1.56 10.24 10.33
N SER A 280 1.25 9.42 9.32
CA SER A 280 1.25 7.96 9.43
C SER A 280 1.94 7.25 8.25
N GLY A 281 2.64 6.18 8.57
CA GLY A 281 3.29 5.28 7.62
C GLY A 281 2.57 3.92 7.57
N LYS A 282 1.90 3.65 6.46
CA LYS A 282 1.05 2.49 6.23
C LYS A 282 1.82 1.26 5.78
N ILE A 283 1.57 0.15 6.46
CA ILE A 283 1.92 -1.21 6.03
C ILE A 283 0.68 -1.83 5.38
N VAL A 284 0.81 -2.36 4.17
CA VAL A 284 -0.31 -3.03 3.47
C VAL A 284 -0.22 -4.56 3.55
N GLY A 285 -1.29 -5.23 3.13
CA GLY A 285 -1.43 -6.69 3.15
C GLY A 285 -2.34 -7.15 4.29
N ARG A 286 -3.64 -6.88 4.17
CA ARG A 286 -4.65 -7.35 5.16
C ARG A 286 -4.70 -8.88 5.16
N GLU A 287 -4.65 -9.49 3.99
CA GLU A 287 -4.61 -10.93 3.77
C GLU A 287 -3.28 -11.61 4.16
N ALA A 288 -2.26 -10.84 4.57
CA ALA A 288 -0.97 -11.41 4.93
C ALA A 288 -1.03 -12.13 6.28
N GLY A 289 -0.34 -13.26 6.42
CA GLY A 289 -0.23 -13.94 7.71
C GLY A 289 0.51 -13.11 8.76
N LEU A 290 0.20 -13.34 10.04
CA LEU A 290 0.73 -12.60 11.19
C LEU A 290 2.25 -12.43 11.17
N TYR A 291 3.02 -13.46 10.79
CA TYR A 291 4.48 -13.35 10.69
C TYR A 291 4.92 -12.19 9.78
N ARG A 292 4.32 -12.05 8.59
CA ARG A 292 4.64 -10.98 7.64
C ARG A 292 4.26 -9.61 8.21
N LYS A 293 3.10 -9.50 8.85
CA LYS A 293 2.64 -8.27 9.52
C LYS A 293 3.63 -7.84 10.61
N LEU A 294 4.00 -8.76 11.52
CA LEU A 294 4.95 -8.50 12.61
C LEU A 294 6.33 -8.05 12.11
N ARG A 295 6.89 -8.77 11.13
CA ARG A 295 8.19 -8.41 10.55
C ARG A 295 8.17 -7.05 9.88
N SER A 296 7.05 -6.68 9.25
CA SER A 296 6.88 -5.35 8.65
C SER A 296 6.84 -4.25 9.71
N VAL A 297 6.05 -4.43 10.77
CA VAL A 297 5.95 -3.47 11.89
C VAL A 297 7.31 -3.28 12.55
N GLN A 298 8.00 -4.37 12.86
CA GLN A 298 9.33 -4.34 13.48
C GLN A 298 10.37 -3.63 12.60
N ALA A 299 10.31 -3.81 11.27
CA ALA A 299 11.22 -3.15 10.35
C ALA A 299 11.01 -1.63 10.32
N VAL A 300 9.76 -1.19 10.20
CA VAL A 300 9.43 0.24 10.22
C VAL A 300 9.82 0.86 11.55
N ARG A 301 9.46 0.21 12.67
CA ARG A 301 9.80 0.66 14.01
C ARG A 301 11.30 0.80 14.19
N PHE A 302 12.08 -0.22 13.79
CA PHE A 302 13.53 -0.18 13.92
C PHE A 302 14.14 1.04 13.24
N VAL A 303 13.73 1.36 12.01
CA VAL A 303 14.27 2.51 11.28
C VAL A 303 13.76 3.83 11.86
N ARG A 304 12.48 3.92 12.20
CA ARG A 304 11.87 5.11 12.80
C ARG A 304 12.48 5.45 14.15
N ASP A 305 12.49 4.50 15.08
CA ASP A 305 12.94 4.71 16.46
C ASP A 305 14.43 5.07 16.47
N ASN A 306 15.25 4.42 15.64
CA ASN A 306 16.66 4.79 15.45
C ASN A 306 16.85 6.25 15.04
N TYR A 307 16.02 6.76 14.12
CA TYR A 307 16.09 8.16 13.70
C TYR A 307 15.66 9.11 14.84
N LEU A 308 14.54 8.80 15.50
CA LEU A 308 13.98 9.61 16.60
C LEU A 308 14.90 9.65 17.82
N GLU A 309 15.69 8.60 18.06
CA GLU A 309 16.71 8.54 19.11
C GLU A 309 17.99 9.35 18.78
N GLY A 310 17.99 10.08 17.66
CA GLY A 310 19.05 11.02 17.30
C GLY A 310 20.20 10.43 16.49
N LYS A 311 20.03 9.25 15.88
CA LYS A 311 21.01 8.76 14.91
C LYS A 311 21.00 9.63 13.66
N ASP A 312 22.19 9.79 13.08
CA ASP A 312 22.35 10.50 11.81
C ASP A 312 21.45 9.93 10.70
N ALA A 313 20.90 10.81 9.87
CA ALA A 313 19.99 10.43 8.79
C ALA A 313 20.67 9.50 7.78
N GLY A 314 21.92 9.77 7.41
CA GLY A 314 22.68 8.92 6.48
C GLY A 314 22.91 7.51 7.05
N ALA A 315 23.34 7.43 8.32
CA ALA A 315 23.51 6.15 9.01
C ALA A 315 22.19 5.37 9.09
N THR A 316 21.08 6.04 9.35
CA THR A 316 19.75 5.41 9.45
C THR A 316 19.27 4.87 8.11
N LYS A 317 19.51 5.62 7.01
CA LYS A 317 19.22 5.15 5.65
C LYS A 317 20.05 3.92 5.30
N GLN A 318 21.33 3.90 5.68
CA GLN A 318 22.18 2.72 5.46
C GLN A 318 21.65 1.51 6.23
N GLN A 319 21.27 1.67 7.49
CA GLN A 319 20.67 0.59 8.29
C GLN A 319 19.36 0.06 7.67
N ALA A 320 18.54 0.94 7.09
CA ALA A 320 17.34 0.54 6.37
C ALA A 320 17.67 -0.31 5.12
N LEU A 321 18.74 0.02 4.39
CA LEU A 321 19.21 -0.75 3.23
C LEU A 321 19.79 -2.10 3.65
N ASP A 322 20.60 -2.13 4.70
CA ASP A 322 21.19 -3.35 5.25
C ASP A 322 20.11 -4.30 5.77
N LEU A 323 19.11 -3.74 6.48
CA LEU A 323 17.95 -4.48 6.96
C LEU A 323 17.15 -5.06 5.79
N ARG A 324 16.96 -4.28 4.72
CA ARG A 324 16.29 -4.75 3.49
C ARG A 324 17.06 -5.90 2.83
N GLY A 325 18.39 -5.85 2.82
CA GLY A 325 19.25 -6.94 2.35
C GLY A 325 19.09 -7.27 0.87
N ASP A 326 18.67 -6.30 0.05
CA ASP A 326 18.43 -6.44 -1.39
C ASP A 326 19.03 -5.24 -2.16
N PRO A 327 20.37 -5.15 -2.26
CA PRO A 327 21.04 -4.01 -2.87
C PRO A 327 20.68 -3.84 -4.35
N LYS A 328 20.46 -4.95 -5.07
CA LYS A 328 20.02 -4.91 -6.48
C LYS A 328 18.62 -4.31 -6.60
N GLY A 329 17.64 -4.82 -5.85
CA GLY A 329 16.28 -4.28 -5.89
C GLY A 329 16.20 -2.81 -5.46
N CYS A 330 16.99 -2.41 -4.46
CA CYS A 330 17.13 -1.01 -4.05
C CYS A 330 17.71 -0.11 -5.16
N ALA A 331 18.65 -0.63 -5.96
CA ALA A 331 19.28 0.11 -7.04
C ALA A 331 18.42 0.17 -8.31
N ASP A 332 17.67 -0.89 -8.63
CA ASP A 332 16.78 -0.96 -9.80
C ASP A 332 15.51 -0.13 -9.60
N GLY A 333 14.97 -0.08 -8.37
CA GLY A 333 13.87 0.80 -7.99
C GLY A 333 12.46 0.28 -8.24
N PHE A 334 12.29 -0.90 -8.86
CA PHE A 334 10.97 -1.49 -9.12
C PHE A 334 10.15 -1.72 -7.83
N PHE A 335 10.82 -1.89 -6.70
CA PHE A 335 10.20 -2.07 -5.38
C PHE A 335 10.31 -0.82 -4.49
N CYS A 336 10.58 0.37 -5.04
CA CYS A 336 10.68 1.59 -4.25
C CYS A 336 9.40 2.44 -4.37
N TYR A 337 8.85 2.90 -3.24
CA TYR A 337 7.75 3.86 -3.26
C TYR A 337 8.19 5.28 -3.64
N TYR A 338 9.43 5.67 -3.30
CA TYR A 338 9.86 7.07 -3.34
C TYR A 338 11.06 7.30 -4.27
N ARG A 339 11.05 6.64 -5.43
CA ARG A 339 12.19 6.43 -6.36
C ARG A 339 13.27 5.51 -5.81
N SER A 340 14.10 5.00 -6.73
CA SER A 340 15.18 4.07 -6.41
C SER A 340 16.16 4.69 -5.41
N ALA A 341 16.75 3.86 -4.56
CA ALA A 341 17.80 4.29 -3.65
C ALA A 341 19.01 4.84 -4.42
N ARG A 342 19.24 4.36 -5.66
CA ARG A 342 20.25 4.86 -6.60
C ARG A 342 19.99 6.30 -7.01
N ASP A 343 18.77 6.64 -7.42
CA ASP A 343 18.45 8.01 -7.86
C ASP A 343 18.55 9.01 -6.69
N ARG A 344 18.55 8.50 -5.45
CA ARG A 344 18.79 9.24 -4.20
C ARG A 344 20.26 9.16 -3.73
N GLY A 345 21.15 8.57 -4.51
CA GLY A 345 22.60 8.49 -4.23
C GLY A 345 22.98 7.55 -3.08
N LEU A 346 22.13 6.58 -2.72
CA LEU A 346 22.34 5.70 -1.57
C LEU A 346 23.00 4.34 -1.90
N VAL A 347 22.93 3.92 -3.17
CA VAL A 347 23.51 2.65 -3.65
C VAL A 347 24.08 2.82 -5.06
N GLU A 348 25.09 2.04 -5.40
CA GLU A 348 25.63 1.96 -6.77
C GLU A 348 24.93 0.86 -7.58
N LEU A 349 24.86 1.03 -8.90
CA LEU A 349 24.42 -0.03 -9.82
C LEU A 349 25.61 -0.79 -10.41
N PRO A 350 25.47 -2.10 -10.70
CA PRO A 350 26.29 -2.74 -11.70
C PRO A 350 26.07 -2.07 -13.06
N SER A 351 27.13 -1.84 -13.82
CA SER A 351 27.02 -1.28 -15.17
C SER A 351 26.20 -2.20 -16.07
N ARG A 352 25.12 -1.69 -16.68
CA ARG A 352 24.39 -2.43 -17.73
C ARG A 352 25.39 -2.85 -18.82
N PRO A 353 25.43 -4.13 -19.23
CA PRO A 353 26.29 -4.57 -20.33
C PRO A 353 26.04 -3.68 -21.55
N LYS A 354 27.10 -3.07 -22.09
CA LYS A 354 27.01 -2.23 -23.28
C LYS A 354 26.74 -3.13 -24.49
N GLY A 355 25.47 -3.24 -24.90
CA GLY A 355 25.08 -3.81 -26.18
C GLY A 355 24.80 -2.73 -27.23
N PRO A 356 24.91 -3.02 -28.55
CA PRO A 356 24.48 -2.08 -29.57
C PRO A 356 23.00 -1.73 -29.35
N ARG A 357 22.66 -0.44 -29.20
CA ARG A 357 21.26 -0.01 -29.11
C ARG A 357 20.52 -0.57 -30.33
N PRO A 358 19.29 -1.12 -30.19
CA PRO A 358 18.49 -1.47 -31.35
C PRO A 358 18.43 -0.22 -32.24
N VAL A 359 18.96 -0.32 -33.46
CA VAL A 359 18.80 0.74 -34.43
C VAL A 359 17.30 0.80 -34.68
N ARG A 360 16.62 1.86 -34.23
CA ARG A 360 15.22 2.09 -34.61
C ARG A 360 15.16 1.92 -36.12
N ARG A 361 14.44 0.89 -36.60
CA ARG A 361 14.23 0.68 -38.04
C ARG A 361 13.74 2.01 -38.59
N LYS A 362 14.60 2.69 -39.35
CA LYS A 362 14.27 3.88 -40.11
C LYS A 362 13.78 3.48 -41.51
N ASP A 363 13.03 2.38 -41.60
CA ASP A 363 12.44 1.99 -42.86
C ASP A 363 10.94 2.25 -42.80
N ARG A 364 10.60 3.45 -43.26
CA ARG A 364 9.36 3.67 -43.99
C ARG A 364 9.47 2.86 -45.28
N SER A 365 8.59 1.87 -45.42
CA SER A 365 8.11 1.42 -46.73
C SER A 365 6.61 1.29 -46.63
#